data_AF-A0A1G2DYL2-F1
#
_entry.id   AF-A0A1G2DYL2-F1
#
_cell.length_a   1.000
_cell.length_b   1.000
_cell.length_c   1.000
_cell.angle_alpha   90.00
_cell.angle_beta   90.00
_cell.angle_gamma   90.00
#
_symmetry.space_group_name_H-M   'P 1'
#
loop_
_entity.id
_entity.type
_entity.pdbx_description
1 polymer ?
#
loop_
_entity_poly.entity_id
_entity_poly.type
_entity_poly.pdbx_seq_one_letter_code
_entity_poly.pdbx_strand_id
1 'polypeptide(L)'
;MAKDIIKELKKYNLLGRSGSGFPTGLKWELVKNCRADKKYIICNGSEGEPKNFKDKFILENYPEIVIEGIKTALGAINNSSAFIYLRKDYYQKFNDNLEKLIKELPIKIIKKQGGYLGGEETVICQALEGRRLEPRIKPPFPTEFGLWGYPTLVNNVETFYCAGKISQGRYEGTRFYTITGDVKNQGVYELPKKYTVKEILKKTDNYPDFDFFVQSGGGAMGEILLEKELNKTIQGIGCIVVFNAEKTDPFALMKEWTKFFLAENCDRCAPCREGIYRIDEMLNNKKMDKQALNDIFFVLKETSLCPLGANAYTPFETLIKKIIK
;
A
#
# COMPACT_ATOMS: atom_id res chain seq x y z
N MET A 1 25.72 -21.00 11.69
CA MET A 1 24.25 -21.27 11.69
C MET A 1 23.57 -20.14 10.93
N ALA A 2 22.77 -20.43 9.90
CA ALA A 2 21.96 -19.40 9.26
C ALA A 2 21.03 -18.78 10.32
N LYS A 3 21.00 -17.45 10.44
CA LYS A 3 20.12 -16.77 11.39
C LYS A 3 18.67 -17.07 11.02
N ASP A 4 17.84 -17.40 12.02
CA ASP A 4 16.40 -17.54 11.80
C ASP A 4 15.80 -16.17 11.46
N ILE A 5 15.51 -15.96 10.17
CA ILE A 5 15.00 -14.70 9.68
C ILE A 5 13.69 -14.31 10.37
N ILE A 6 12.80 -15.25 10.67
CA ILE A 6 11.50 -14.93 11.28
C ILE A 6 11.71 -14.31 12.67
N LYS A 7 12.67 -14.85 13.43
CA LYS A 7 13.05 -14.29 14.74
C LYS A 7 13.62 -12.87 14.59
N GLU A 8 14.47 -12.62 13.60
CA GLU A 8 15.01 -11.28 13.36
C GLU A 8 13.92 -10.29 12.88
N LEU A 9 13.00 -10.70 12.00
CA LEU A 9 11.87 -9.87 11.57
C LEU A 9 11.01 -9.43 12.76
N LYS A 10 10.75 -10.34 13.71
CA LYS A 10 10.06 -10.05 14.97
C LYS A 10 10.86 -9.10 15.85
N LYS A 11 12.16 -9.37 16.03
CA LYS A 11 13.08 -8.53 16.81
C LYS A 11 13.13 -7.08 16.32
N TYR A 12 13.18 -6.87 15.00
CA TYR A 12 13.16 -5.52 14.41
C TYR A 12 11.77 -4.87 14.38
N ASN A 13 10.74 -5.59 14.82
CA ASN A 13 9.33 -5.19 14.72
C ASN A 13 9.02 -4.66 13.31
N LEU A 14 9.35 -5.46 12.28
CA LEU A 14 9.06 -5.10 10.90
C LEU A 14 7.55 -5.23 10.66
N LEU A 15 6.94 -4.14 10.21
CA LEU A 15 5.54 -4.10 9.80
C LEU A 15 5.45 -4.10 8.27
N GLY A 16 4.38 -4.69 7.74
CA GLY A 16 4.08 -4.68 6.32
C GLY A 16 3.99 -3.25 5.77
N ARG A 17 4.67 -3.01 4.64
CA ARG A 17 4.81 -1.67 4.02
C ARG A 17 3.76 -1.35 2.95
N SER A 18 2.77 -2.22 2.79
CA SER A 18 1.57 -2.02 1.93
C SER A 18 0.48 -1.17 2.58
N GLY A 19 0.67 -0.74 3.82
CA GLY A 19 -0.20 0.21 4.52
C GLY A 19 -1.04 -0.36 5.66
N SER A 20 -1.36 -1.67 5.65
CA SER A 20 -2.08 -2.31 6.77
C SER A 20 -1.23 -2.49 8.04
N GLY A 21 0.10 -2.41 7.92
CA GLY A 21 1.01 -2.46 9.06
C GLY A 21 1.03 -3.79 9.82
N PHE A 22 0.58 -4.89 9.24
CA PHE A 22 0.58 -6.20 9.92
C PHE A 22 2.03 -6.67 10.23
N PRO A 23 2.32 -7.25 11.42
CA PRO A 23 3.66 -7.70 11.78
C PRO A 23 4.20 -8.77 10.81
N THR A 24 5.26 -8.43 10.07
CA THR A 24 5.80 -9.28 9.00
C THR A 24 6.29 -10.62 9.52
N GLY A 25 7.03 -10.62 10.65
CA GLY A 25 7.53 -11.85 11.26
C GLY A 25 6.42 -12.80 11.70
N LEU A 26 5.30 -12.28 12.22
CA LEU A 26 4.13 -13.10 12.54
C LEU A 26 3.49 -13.67 11.26
N LYS A 27 3.35 -12.86 10.21
CA LYS A 27 2.76 -13.32 8.93
C LYS A 27 3.56 -14.47 8.32
N TRP A 28 4.89 -14.37 8.35
CA TRP A 28 5.79 -15.41 7.83
C TRP A 28 5.68 -16.69 8.67
N GLU A 29 5.61 -16.55 9.99
CA GLU A 29 5.45 -17.69 10.90
C GLU A 29 4.13 -18.42 10.68
N LEU A 30 3.02 -17.70 10.49
CA LEU A 30 1.71 -18.30 10.19
C LEU A 30 1.79 -19.18 8.94
N VAL A 31 2.32 -18.65 7.83
CA VAL A 31 2.47 -19.41 6.57
C VAL A 31 3.46 -20.57 6.74
N LYS A 32 4.57 -20.37 7.47
CA LYS A 32 5.56 -21.43 7.75
C LYS A 32 4.93 -22.58 8.53
N ASN A 33 4.06 -22.29 9.50
CA ASN A 33 3.47 -23.29 10.39
C ASN A 33 2.27 -24.03 9.79
N CYS A 34 1.61 -23.49 8.77
CA CYS A 34 0.56 -24.21 8.04
C CYS A 34 1.12 -25.51 7.42
N ARG A 35 0.47 -26.65 7.69
CA ARG A 35 0.82 -27.93 7.05
C ARG A 35 0.22 -27.97 5.65
N ALA A 36 1.07 -27.96 4.63
CA ALA A 36 0.66 -28.04 3.24
C ALA A 36 1.81 -28.57 2.37
N ASP A 37 1.48 -29.31 1.33
CA ASP A 37 2.46 -29.87 0.38
C ASP A 37 3.10 -28.79 -0.50
N LYS A 38 2.41 -27.65 -0.67
CA LYS A 38 2.87 -26.49 -1.43
C LYS A 38 2.51 -25.21 -0.68
N LYS A 39 3.35 -24.19 -0.85
CA LYS A 39 3.13 -22.84 -0.35
C LYS A 39 3.51 -21.82 -1.41
N TYR A 40 2.96 -20.62 -1.29
CA TYR A 40 3.25 -19.55 -2.25
C TYR A 40 3.73 -18.30 -1.57
N ILE A 41 4.61 -17.58 -2.24
CA ILE A 41 5.10 -16.27 -1.84
C ILE A 41 4.77 -15.30 -2.96
N ILE A 42 4.23 -14.13 -2.64
CA ILE A 42 3.87 -13.11 -3.61
C ILE A 42 4.53 -11.80 -3.18
N CYS A 43 5.49 -11.36 -3.99
CA CYS A 43 6.02 -10.00 -3.96
C CYS A 43 5.05 -9.09 -4.71
N ASN A 44 4.32 -8.30 -3.95
CA ASN A 44 3.31 -7.39 -4.45
C ASN A 44 3.94 -6.05 -4.86
N GLY A 45 4.24 -5.91 -6.15
CA GLY A 45 4.67 -4.68 -6.83
C GLY A 45 3.55 -4.04 -7.65
N SER A 46 2.31 -4.11 -7.16
CA SER A 46 1.11 -3.60 -7.83
C SER A 46 0.83 -2.12 -7.55
N GLU A 47 1.82 -1.35 -7.08
CA GLU A 47 1.74 0.02 -6.55
C GLU A 47 0.71 0.88 -7.30
N GLY A 48 -0.47 1.07 -6.71
CA GLY A 48 -1.61 1.71 -7.39
C GLY A 48 -2.03 3.03 -6.78
N GLU A 49 -1.64 3.31 -5.54
CA GLU A 49 -2.07 4.53 -4.85
C GLU A 49 -1.56 5.77 -5.60
N PRO A 50 -2.44 6.75 -5.88
CA PRO A 50 -2.04 7.98 -6.55
C PRO A 50 -0.87 8.66 -5.84
N LYS A 51 0.03 9.28 -6.62
CA LYS A 51 1.19 10.04 -6.14
C LYS A 51 2.22 9.23 -5.33
N ASN A 52 2.09 7.91 -5.25
CA ASN A 52 3.08 7.04 -4.62
C ASN A 52 3.89 6.25 -5.65
N PHE A 53 5.22 6.25 -5.50
CA PHE A 53 6.15 5.57 -6.43
C PHE A 53 7.41 5.02 -5.75
N LYS A 54 7.33 4.72 -4.45
CA LYS A 54 8.44 4.14 -3.67
C LYS A 54 8.81 2.75 -4.15
N ASP A 55 7.84 1.91 -4.54
CA ASP A 55 8.13 0.55 -4.98
C ASP A 55 8.83 0.57 -6.34
N LYS A 56 8.42 1.49 -7.24
CA LYS A 56 9.16 1.78 -8.47
C LYS A 56 10.61 2.13 -8.18
N PHE A 57 10.83 3.08 -7.26
CA PHE A 57 12.15 3.54 -6.88
C PHE A 57 13.01 2.39 -6.33
N ILE A 58 12.43 1.53 -5.49
CA ILE A 58 13.13 0.36 -4.93
C ILE A 58 13.48 -0.66 -6.02
N LEU A 59 12.57 -0.96 -6.95
CA LEU A 59 12.84 -1.88 -8.06
C LEU A 59 13.89 -1.33 -9.04
N GLU A 60 13.97 -0.01 -9.17
CA GLU A 60 14.93 0.66 -10.04
C GLU A 60 16.32 0.72 -9.43
N ASN A 61 16.43 0.97 -8.12
CA ASN A 61 17.72 1.26 -7.46
C ASN A 61 18.26 0.10 -6.63
N TYR A 62 17.39 -0.79 -6.12
CA TYR A 62 17.76 -1.89 -5.21
C TYR A 62 17.11 -3.24 -5.56
N PRO A 63 17.00 -3.64 -6.84
CA PRO A 63 16.32 -4.87 -7.23
C PRO A 63 16.98 -6.12 -6.62
N GLU A 64 18.31 -6.14 -6.50
CA GLU A 64 19.05 -7.26 -5.90
C GLU A 64 18.70 -7.49 -4.44
N ILE A 65 18.45 -6.43 -3.66
CA ILE A 65 18.06 -6.52 -2.25
C ILE A 65 16.63 -7.06 -2.13
N VAL A 66 15.73 -6.67 -3.06
CA VAL A 66 14.36 -7.20 -3.11
C VAL A 66 14.39 -8.70 -3.41
N ILE A 67 15.18 -9.13 -4.40
CA ILE A 67 15.36 -10.55 -4.73
C ILE A 67 15.96 -11.31 -3.54
N GLU A 68 16.92 -10.72 -2.82
CA GLU A 68 17.48 -11.32 -1.60
C GLU A 68 16.43 -11.51 -0.50
N GLY A 69 15.52 -10.55 -0.34
CA GLY A 69 14.37 -10.69 0.56
C GLY A 69 13.44 -11.84 0.18
N ILE A 70 13.16 -12.00 -1.11
CA ILE A 70 12.32 -13.10 -1.62
C ILE A 70 13.03 -14.45 -1.43
N LYS A 71 14.33 -14.54 -1.75
CA LYS A 71 15.16 -15.73 -1.48
C LYS A 71 15.14 -16.11 -0.01
N THR A 72 15.29 -15.12 0.87
CA THR A 72 15.24 -15.32 2.31
C THR A 72 13.89 -15.91 2.74
N ALA A 73 12.78 -15.44 2.15
CA ALA A 73 11.45 -15.97 2.41
C ALA A 73 11.29 -17.42 1.89
N LEU A 74 11.78 -17.72 0.67
CA LEU A 74 11.80 -19.06 0.11
C LEU A 74 12.57 -20.05 1.00
N GLY A 75 13.72 -19.63 1.56
CA GLY A 75 14.50 -20.44 2.48
C GLY A 75 13.86 -20.63 3.86
N ALA A 76 12.99 -19.71 4.29
CA ALA A 76 12.30 -19.80 5.57
C ALA A 76 10.98 -20.59 5.51
N ILE A 77 10.34 -20.62 4.33
CA ILE A 77 9.04 -21.25 4.09
C ILE A 77 9.26 -22.44 3.15
N ASN A 78 9.34 -23.63 3.73
CA ASN A 78 9.56 -24.88 2.98
C ASN A 78 8.46 -25.12 1.92
N ASN A 79 8.82 -25.86 0.87
CA ASN A 79 7.93 -26.23 -0.24
C ASN A 79 7.25 -25.02 -0.91
N SER A 80 7.97 -23.90 -0.99
CA SER A 80 7.43 -22.67 -1.56
C SER A 80 7.99 -22.34 -2.95
N SER A 81 7.16 -21.66 -3.72
CA SER A 81 7.56 -20.95 -4.94
C SER A 81 7.03 -19.52 -4.88
N ALA A 82 7.66 -18.61 -5.62
CA ALA A 82 7.33 -17.19 -5.54
C ALA A 82 6.82 -16.60 -6.86
N PHE A 83 6.01 -15.57 -6.72
CA PHE A 83 5.57 -14.71 -7.82
C PHE A 83 5.97 -13.26 -7.52
N ILE A 84 6.56 -12.57 -8.49
CA ILE A 84 6.70 -11.12 -8.46
C ILE A 84 5.57 -10.54 -9.31
N TYR A 85 4.57 -9.96 -8.64
CA TYR A 85 3.34 -9.47 -9.28
C TYR A 85 3.46 -7.96 -9.51
N LEU A 86 3.71 -7.57 -10.75
CA LEU A 86 4.11 -6.20 -11.11
C LEU A 86 3.02 -5.45 -11.85
N ARG A 87 2.81 -4.17 -11.51
CA ARG A 87 2.03 -3.23 -12.34
C ARG A 87 2.50 -3.27 -13.80
N LYS A 88 1.60 -3.03 -14.77
CA LYS A 88 1.89 -3.21 -16.21
C LYS A 88 3.15 -2.47 -16.68
N ASP A 89 3.30 -1.21 -16.31
CA ASP A 89 4.46 -0.38 -16.64
C ASP A 89 5.74 -0.84 -15.92
N TYR A 90 5.63 -1.35 -14.68
CA TYR A 90 6.77 -1.90 -13.93
C TYR A 90 7.22 -3.23 -14.53
N TYR A 91 6.28 -4.07 -14.95
CA TYR A 91 6.58 -5.29 -15.68
C TYR A 91 7.36 -4.96 -16.96
N GLN A 92 6.86 -4.03 -17.78
CA GLN A 92 7.53 -3.59 -19.00
C GLN A 92 8.93 -3.02 -18.74
N LYS A 93 9.12 -2.28 -17.64
CA LYS A 93 10.39 -1.64 -17.31
C LYS A 93 11.42 -2.58 -16.68
N PHE A 94 10.99 -3.48 -15.80
CA PHE A 94 11.90 -4.20 -14.89
C PHE A 94 12.01 -5.70 -15.17
N ASN A 95 11.17 -6.29 -16.04
CA ASN A 95 11.15 -7.74 -16.28
C ASN A 95 12.54 -8.31 -16.60
N ASP A 96 13.20 -7.76 -17.62
CA ASP A 96 14.48 -8.31 -18.11
C ASP A 96 15.59 -8.24 -17.07
N ASN A 97 15.62 -7.17 -16.25
CA ASN A 97 16.60 -7.04 -15.18
C ASN A 97 16.32 -8.03 -14.04
N LEU A 98 15.05 -8.18 -13.66
CA LEU A 98 14.64 -9.11 -12.61
C LEU A 98 14.87 -10.57 -13.04
N GLU A 99 14.61 -10.94 -14.30
CA GLU A 99 14.91 -12.28 -14.82
C GLU A 99 16.39 -12.65 -14.68
N LYS A 100 17.30 -11.71 -15.00
CA LYS A 100 18.75 -11.89 -14.83
C LYS A 100 19.15 -12.13 -13.36
N LEU A 101 18.46 -11.51 -12.42
CA LEU A 101 18.71 -11.66 -10.97
C LEU A 101 18.10 -12.95 -10.40
N ILE A 102 16.95 -13.36 -10.95
CA ILE A 102 16.22 -14.58 -10.53
C ILE A 102 17.01 -15.84 -10.91
N LYS A 103 17.56 -15.90 -12.13
CA LYS A 103 18.27 -17.09 -12.64
C LYS A 103 17.39 -18.35 -12.49
N GLU A 104 17.86 -19.36 -11.75
CA GLU A 104 17.20 -20.65 -11.58
C GLU A 104 16.30 -20.74 -10.32
N LEU A 105 16.10 -19.62 -9.61
CA LEU A 105 15.22 -19.64 -8.43
C LEU A 105 13.77 -19.95 -8.84
N PRO A 106 12.97 -20.57 -7.96
CA PRO A 106 11.57 -20.87 -8.23
C PRO A 106 10.68 -19.61 -8.12
N ILE A 107 11.02 -18.57 -8.88
CA ILE A 107 10.37 -17.26 -8.91
C ILE A 107 9.86 -16.99 -10.31
N LYS A 108 8.59 -16.64 -10.45
CA LYS A 108 7.99 -16.20 -11.72
C LYS A 108 7.59 -14.74 -11.66
N ILE A 109 7.87 -13.98 -12.71
CA ILE A 109 7.39 -12.60 -12.83
C ILE A 109 6.03 -12.62 -13.54
N ILE A 110 5.03 -11.98 -12.94
CA ILE A 110 3.68 -11.92 -13.47
C ILE A 110 3.28 -10.47 -13.64
N LYS A 111 2.76 -10.15 -14.82
CA LYS A 111 2.14 -8.87 -15.10
C LYS A 111 0.76 -8.81 -14.43
N LYS A 112 0.54 -7.74 -13.66
CA LYS A 112 -0.71 -7.44 -12.98
C LYS A 112 -1.89 -7.33 -13.95
N GLN A 113 -3.02 -7.86 -13.50
CA GLN A 113 -4.34 -7.64 -14.09
C GLN A 113 -5.15 -6.67 -13.22
N GLY A 114 -6.00 -5.86 -13.86
CA GLY A 114 -6.87 -4.88 -13.19
C GLY A 114 -6.16 -3.60 -12.71
N GLY A 115 -6.97 -2.69 -12.17
CA GLY A 115 -6.55 -1.41 -11.62
C GLY A 115 -6.00 -1.52 -10.19
N TYR A 116 -6.05 -0.44 -9.42
CA TYR A 116 -5.70 -0.35 -7.99
C TYR A 116 -6.06 -1.59 -7.18
N LEU A 117 -7.32 -2.04 -7.22
CA LEU A 117 -7.80 -3.15 -6.39
C LEU A 117 -7.10 -4.49 -6.70
N GLY A 118 -6.52 -4.62 -7.90
CA GLY A 118 -5.64 -5.73 -8.26
C GLY A 118 -4.42 -5.88 -7.34
N GLY A 119 -4.17 -4.94 -6.43
CA GLY A 119 -3.15 -5.03 -5.38
C GLY A 119 -3.61 -5.56 -4.02
N GLU A 120 -4.90 -5.80 -3.81
CA GLU A 120 -5.42 -6.41 -2.58
C GLU A 120 -5.04 -7.90 -2.55
N GLU A 121 -4.61 -8.41 -1.38
CA GLU A 121 -3.96 -9.72 -1.27
C GLU A 121 -4.79 -10.89 -1.83
N THR A 122 -6.10 -10.89 -1.58
CA THR A 122 -7.01 -11.92 -2.08
C THR A 122 -7.32 -11.72 -3.56
N VAL A 123 -7.38 -10.47 -4.03
CA VAL A 123 -7.56 -10.15 -5.46
C VAL A 123 -6.36 -10.59 -6.29
N ILE A 124 -5.14 -10.46 -5.76
CA ILE A 124 -3.94 -11.01 -6.43
C ILE A 124 -4.07 -12.53 -6.57
N CYS A 125 -4.55 -13.23 -5.54
CA CYS A 125 -4.80 -14.68 -5.64
C CYS A 125 -5.84 -14.98 -6.72
N GLN A 126 -6.94 -14.21 -6.78
CA GLN A 126 -7.96 -14.37 -7.83
C GLN A 126 -7.39 -14.11 -9.23
N ALA A 127 -6.55 -13.10 -9.39
CA ALA A 127 -5.91 -12.76 -10.67
C ALA A 127 -5.02 -13.89 -11.18
N LEU A 128 -4.17 -14.45 -10.31
CA LEU A 128 -3.30 -15.58 -10.62
C LEU A 128 -4.09 -16.87 -10.88
N GLU A 129 -5.27 -17.01 -10.30
CA GLU A 129 -6.21 -18.11 -10.55
C GLU A 129 -7.06 -17.94 -11.82
N GLY A 130 -6.95 -16.81 -12.52
CA GLY A 130 -7.79 -16.51 -13.70
C GLY A 130 -9.26 -16.27 -13.35
N ARG A 131 -9.55 -15.83 -12.12
CA ARG A 131 -10.89 -15.52 -11.62
C ARG A 131 -11.21 -14.04 -11.72
N ARG A 132 -12.48 -13.69 -11.47
CA ARG A 132 -12.92 -12.30 -11.39
C ARG A 132 -12.14 -11.54 -10.31
N LEU A 133 -11.71 -10.33 -10.63
CA LEU A 133 -10.87 -9.47 -9.79
C LEU A 133 -11.68 -8.81 -8.67
N GLU A 134 -12.05 -9.62 -7.69
CA GLU A 134 -12.84 -9.19 -6.53
C GLU A 134 -12.26 -9.75 -5.22
N PRO A 135 -12.31 -8.97 -4.12
CA PRO A 135 -11.80 -9.43 -2.83
C PRO A 135 -12.56 -10.66 -2.35
N ARG A 136 -11.87 -11.62 -1.72
CA ARG A 136 -12.52 -12.75 -1.04
C ARG A 136 -13.05 -12.32 0.33
N ILE A 137 -14.14 -12.95 0.76
CA ILE A 137 -14.62 -12.84 2.14
C ILE A 137 -13.56 -13.51 3.02
N LYS A 138 -13.15 -12.79 4.08
CA LYS A 138 -12.19 -13.26 5.09
C LYS A 138 -12.95 -13.38 6.42
N PRO A 139 -12.72 -14.42 7.24
CA PRO A 139 -11.86 -15.60 6.99
C PRO A 139 -12.43 -16.58 5.94
N PRO A 140 -11.60 -17.48 5.36
CA PRO A 140 -10.18 -17.71 5.67
C PRO A 140 -9.24 -16.67 5.06
N PHE A 141 -8.09 -16.43 5.72
CA PHE A 141 -7.08 -15.50 5.24
C PHE A 141 -6.10 -16.16 4.25
N PRO A 142 -5.43 -15.38 3.36
CA PRO A 142 -4.45 -15.92 2.42
C PRO A 142 -3.32 -16.71 3.06
N THR A 143 -2.98 -16.41 4.32
CA THR A 143 -1.95 -17.13 5.07
C THR A 143 -2.28 -18.61 5.29
N GLU A 144 -3.58 -18.96 5.26
CA GLU A 144 -4.07 -20.33 5.41
C GLU A 144 -4.60 -20.86 4.08
N PHE A 145 -5.48 -20.10 3.42
CA PHE A 145 -6.11 -20.43 2.14
C PHE A 145 -5.97 -19.26 1.15
N GLY A 146 -4.81 -19.19 0.50
CA GLY A 146 -4.48 -18.18 -0.50
C GLY A 146 -4.58 -18.71 -1.93
N LEU A 147 -3.48 -18.63 -2.66
CA LEU A 147 -3.36 -19.00 -4.05
C LEU A 147 -3.61 -20.50 -4.25
N TRP A 148 -4.60 -20.83 -5.10
CA TRP A 148 -5.08 -22.20 -5.35
C TRP A 148 -5.44 -22.97 -4.08
N GLY A 149 -5.86 -22.26 -3.04
CA GLY A 149 -6.21 -22.84 -1.74
C GLY A 149 -5.02 -23.19 -0.85
N TYR A 150 -3.79 -22.86 -1.23
CA TYR A 150 -2.60 -23.12 -0.42
C TYR A 150 -2.18 -21.91 0.44
N PRO A 151 -1.48 -22.13 1.57
CA PRO A 151 -0.91 -21.06 2.39
C PRO A 151 -0.04 -20.12 1.55
N THR A 152 -0.37 -18.83 1.58
CA THR A 152 0.24 -17.83 0.72
C THR A 152 0.69 -16.61 1.51
N LEU A 153 1.99 -16.31 1.41
CA LEU A 153 2.58 -15.10 1.94
C LEU A 153 2.51 -13.98 0.89
N VAL A 154 1.68 -12.97 1.11
CA VAL A 154 1.68 -11.75 0.28
C VAL A 154 2.37 -10.62 1.04
N ASN A 155 3.43 -10.05 0.47
CA ASN A 155 4.16 -8.91 1.04
C ASN A 155 4.54 -7.91 -0.05
N ASN A 156 4.59 -6.63 0.31
CA ASN A 156 4.97 -5.55 -0.59
C ASN A 156 6.47 -5.56 -0.93
N VAL A 157 6.85 -4.98 -2.07
CA VAL A 157 8.24 -4.81 -2.52
C VAL A 157 9.14 -4.27 -1.41
N GLU A 158 8.76 -3.17 -0.75
CA GLU A 158 9.56 -2.59 0.33
C GLU A 158 9.69 -3.53 1.54
N THR A 159 8.68 -4.38 1.79
CA THR A 159 8.76 -5.36 2.87
C THR A 159 9.82 -6.43 2.58
N PHE A 160 9.91 -6.88 1.33
CA PHE A 160 10.99 -7.78 0.90
C PHE A 160 12.35 -7.07 0.88
N TYR A 161 12.44 -5.82 0.44
CA TYR A 161 13.66 -5.01 0.58
C TYR A 161 14.15 -4.97 2.03
N CYS A 162 13.26 -4.64 2.99
CA CYS A 162 13.62 -4.65 4.41
C CYS A 162 14.05 -6.03 4.89
N ALA A 163 13.36 -7.11 4.48
CA ALA A 163 13.74 -8.47 4.83
C ALA A 163 15.13 -8.85 4.30
N GLY A 164 15.48 -8.43 3.08
CA GLY A 164 16.81 -8.61 2.51
C GLY A 164 17.89 -7.82 3.25
N LYS A 165 17.61 -6.58 3.67
CA LYS A 165 18.52 -5.80 4.53
C LYS A 165 18.72 -6.47 5.89
N ILE A 166 17.65 -7.03 6.48
CA ILE A 166 17.70 -7.75 7.77
C ILE A 166 18.52 -9.04 7.65
N SER A 167 18.33 -9.82 6.59
CA SER A 167 19.08 -11.07 6.37
C SER A 167 20.59 -10.81 6.24
N GLN A 168 20.96 -9.68 5.67
CA GLN A 168 22.36 -9.22 5.56
C GLN A 168 22.89 -8.52 6.83
N GLY A 169 22.05 -8.29 7.85
CA GLY A 169 22.43 -7.56 9.06
C GLY A 169 22.66 -6.06 8.87
N ARG A 170 22.06 -5.46 7.83
CA ARG A 170 22.25 -4.05 7.42
C ARG A 170 21.00 -3.17 7.62
N TYR A 171 19.98 -3.67 8.32
CA TYR A 171 18.72 -2.93 8.49
C TYR A 171 18.78 -2.00 9.71
N GLU A 172 18.51 -0.72 9.47
CA GLU A 172 18.67 0.37 10.44
C GLU A 172 17.33 0.94 10.94
N GLY A 173 16.22 0.24 10.69
CA GLY A 173 14.89 0.71 11.12
C GLY A 173 14.33 1.84 10.25
N THR A 174 14.75 1.91 8.99
CA THR A 174 14.29 2.87 7.99
C THR A 174 13.03 2.40 7.25
N ARG A 175 12.42 3.33 6.52
CA ARG A 175 11.40 3.06 5.50
C ARG A 175 11.48 4.13 4.40
N PHE A 176 10.88 3.86 3.26
CA PHE A 176 10.76 4.84 2.19
C PHE A 176 9.52 5.73 2.35
N TYR A 177 9.69 6.99 2.00
CA TYR A 177 8.65 8.02 1.98
C TYR A 177 8.60 8.66 0.60
N THR A 178 7.42 8.67 -0.03
CA THR A 178 7.19 9.41 -1.27
C THR A 178 6.64 10.78 -0.93
N ILE A 179 7.33 11.85 -1.33
CA ILE A 179 6.91 13.25 -1.09
C ILE A 179 6.58 13.89 -2.43
N THR A 180 5.37 14.45 -2.55
CA THR A 180 4.85 15.08 -3.78
C THR A 180 3.99 16.31 -3.47
N GLY A 181 3.46 16.94 -4.51
CA GLY A 181 2.57 18.09 -4.41
C GLY A 181 3.34 19.39 -4.49
N ASP A 182 2.90 20.41 -3.77
CA ASP A 182 3.48 21.75 -3.76
C ASP A 182 4.76 21.78 -2.90
N VAL A 183 5.81 21.08 -3.33
CA VAL A 183 7.12 21.06 -2.66
C VAL A 183 8.25 21.24 -3.65
N LYS A 184 9.42 21.67 -3.15
CA LYS A 184 10.62 21.93 -3.95
C LYS A 184 11.28 20.64 -4.43
N ASN A 185 11.42 19.66 -3.55
CA ASN A 185 12.18 18.43 -3.79
C ASN A 185 11.22 17.22 -3.76
N GLN A 186 10.44 17.04 -4.83
CA GLN A 186 9.60 15.84 -4.96
C GLN A 186 10.48 14.61 -5.17
N GLY A 187 10.13 13.49 -4.53
CA GLY A 187 10.95 12.28 -4.65
C GLY A 187 10.64 11.21 -3.60
N VAL A 188 11.51 10.20 -3.57
CA VAL A 188 11.47 9.09 -2.62
C VAL A 188 12.68 9.19 -1.70
N TYR A 189 12.43 9.13 -0.39
CA TYR A 189 13.45 9.32 0.64
C TYR A 189 13.45 8.13 1.61
N GLU A 190 14.62 7.55 1.88
CA GLU A 190 14.79 6.56 2.94
C GLU A 190 15.11 7.26 4.26
N LEU A 191 14.21 7.18 5.24
CA LEU A 191 14.36 7.88 6.52
C LEU A 191 13.97 6.95 7.69
N PRO A 192 14.41 7.24 8.93
CA PRO A 192 14.02 6.48 10.11
C PRO A 192 12.49 6.41 10.29
N LYS A 193 11.95 5.20 10.52
CA LYS A 193 10.51 4.96 10.65
C LYS A 193 9.83 5.72 11.81
N LYS A 194 10.63 6.23 12.75
CA LYS A 194 10.19 6.98 13.94
C LYS A 194 9.94 8.47 13.66
N TYR A 195 10.36 8.98 12.51
CA TYR A 195 10.19 10.39 12.18
C TYR A 195 8.71 10.73 11.97
N THR A 196 8.35 11.89 12.47
CA THR A 196 7.08 12.56 12.25
C THR A 196 7.01 13.16 10.84
N VAL A 197 5.81 13.46 10.35
CA VAL A 197 5.62 14.14 9.06
C VAL A 197 6.39 15.47 9.02
N LYS A 198 6.39 16.22 10.14
CA LYS A 198 7.15 17.46 10.27
C LYS A 198 8.66 17.26 10.11
N GLU A 199 9.21 16.25 10.78
CA GLU A 199 10.65 15.93 10.68
C GLU A 199 11.03 15.49 9.27
N ILE A 200 10.19 14.68 8.61
CA ILE A 200 10.42 14.21 7.24
C ILE A 200 10.48 15.39 6.27
N LEU A 201 9.48 16.28 6.32
CA LEU A 201 9.44 17.46 5.45
C LEU A 201 10.65 18.37 5.69
N LYS A 202 11.05 18.59 6.95
CA LYS A 202 12.23 19.40 7.27
C LYS A 202 13.54 18.76 6.84
N LYS A 203 13.71 17.45 7.01
CA LYS A 203 14.94 16.72 6.66
C LYS A 203 15.15 16.57 5.15
N THR A 204 14.11 16.79 4.37
CA THR A 204 14.12 16.69 2.91
C THR A 204 13.99 18.06 2.24
N ASP A 205 14.11 19.14 3.01
CA ASP A 205 13.96 20.53 2.54
C ASP A 205 12.63 20.77 1.80
N ASN A 206 11.57 20.10 2.24
CA ASN A 206 10.21 20.12 1.70
C ASN A 206 9.20 20.75 2.66
N TYR A 207 9.62 21.32 3.79
CA TYR A 207 8.72 22.05 4.68
C TYR A 207 8.36 23.40 4.04
N PRO A 208 7.08 23.68 3.75
CA PRO A 208 6.68 24.91 3.06
C PRO A 208 6.87 26.18 3.91
N ASP A 209 6.97 27.32 3.22
CA ASP A 209 6.96 28.68 3.76
C ASP A 209 5.63 29.43 3.53
N PHE A 210 4.62 28.74 2.99
CA PHE A 210 3.26 29.22 2.74
C PHE A 210 2.23 28.45 3.56
N ASP A 211 0.97 28.91 3.64
CA ASP A 211 -0.10 28.16 4.32
C ASP A 211 -0.46 26.87 3.58
N PHE A 212 -0.49 25.75 4.30
CA PHE A 212 -0.54 24.42 3.71
C PHE A 212 -1.25 23.39 4.57
N PHE A 213 -1.70 22.32 3.91
CA PHE A 213 -2.11 21.08 4.55
C PHE A 213 -1.48 19.89 3.83
N VAL A 214 -1.50 18.73 4.48
CA VAL A 214 -0.86 17.51 3.98
C VAL A 214 -1.87 16.39 3.90
N GLN A 215 -1.92 15.68 2.77
CA GLN A 215 -2.54 14.36 2.73
C GLN A 215 -1.49 13.29 3.05
N SER A 216 -1.73 12.54 4.12
CA SER A 216 -0.76 11.63 4.75
C SER A 216 -1.24 10.18 4.68
N GLY A 217 -0.35 9.29 4.23
CA GLY A 217 -0.57 7.84 4.23
C GLY A 217 -1.05 7.24 2.90
N GLY A 218 -1.45 8.08 1.94
CA GLY A 218 -1.86 7.72 0.57
C GLY A 218 -2.36 8.96 -0.19
N GLY A 219 -2.20 9.00 -1.51
CA GLY A 219 -2.61 10.15 -2.32
C GLY A 219 -4.11 10.23 -2.64
N ALA A 220 -4.86 9.15 -2.40
CA ALA A 220 -6.32 9.15 -2.41
C ALA A 220 -6.90 8.71 -1.06
N MET A 221 -6.34 7.70 -0.40
CA MET A 221 -6.86 7.17 0.88
C MET A 221 -6.30 7.86 2.13
N GLY A 222 -5.31 8.75 1.98
CA GLY A 222 -4.67 9.40 3.12
C GLY A 222 -5.57 10.37 3.86
N GLU A 223 -5.28 10.60 5.13
CA GLU A 223 -5.94 11.62 5.95
C GLU A 223 -5.37 13.01 5.67
N ILE A 224 -6.20 14.04 5.81
CA ILE A 224 -5.75 15.44 5.81
C ILE A 224 -5.21 15.81 7.18
N LEU A 225 -3.99 16.35 7.23
CA LEU A 225 -3.33 16.90 8.41
C LEU A 225 -3.06 18.39 8.20
N LEU A 226 -3.42 19.19 9.20
CA LEU A 226 -3.00 20.59 9.30
C LEU A 226 -1.56 20.68 9.82
N GLU A 227 -0.90 21.83 9.63
CA GLU A 227 0.48 22.05 10.09
C GLU A 227 0.68 21.67 11.58
N LYS A 228 -0.28 22.03 12.44
CA LYS A 228 -0.26 21.72 13.89
C LYS A 228 -0.34 20.23 14.22
N GLU A 229 -0.76 19.39 13.26
CA GLU A 229 -0.95 17.95 13.43
C GLU A 229 0.24 17.12 12.89
N LEU A 230 1.26 17.76 12.31
CA LEU A 230 2.38 17.09 11.65
C LEU A 230 3.38 16.41 12.62
N ASN A 231 3.22 16.60 13.94
CA ASN A 231 4.01 15.91 14.98
C ASN A 231 3.51 14.47 15.22
N LYS A 232 3.13 13.76 14.15
CA LYS A 232 2.67 12.37 14.15
C LYS A 232 3.51 11.55 13.18
N THR A 233 3.72 10.28 13.48
CA THR A 233 4.36 9.33 12.55
C THR A 233 3.38 8.94 11.45
N ILE A 234 3.90 8.68 10.25
CA ILE A 234 3.04 8.29 9.13
C ILE A 234 2.59 6.83 9.26
N GLN A 235 1.31 6.60 9.01
CA GLN A 235 0.74 5.27 8.78
C GLN A 235 0.60 5.01 7.27
N GLY A 236 0.14 3.83 6.86
CA GLY A 236 -0.06 3.55 5.45
C GLY A 236 1.24 3.37 4.67
N ILE A 237 1.21 3.72 3.38
CA ILE A 237 2.29 3.42 2.43
C ILE A 237 3.44 4.45 2.47
N GLY A 238 3.41 5.43 3.36
CA GLY A 238 4.49 6.44 3.46
C GLY A 238 4.43 7.51 2.38
N CYS A 239 3.25 7.78 1.81
CA CYS A 239 3.04 8.86 0.86
C CYS A 239 2.62 10.16 1.58
N ILE A 240 3.29 11.27 1.26
CA ILE A 240 3.04 12.61 1.76
C ILE A 240 2.77 13.50 0.55
N VAL A 241 1.58 14.08 0.48
CA VAL A 241 1.21 15.05 -0.55
C VAL A 241 0.98 16.39 0.13
N VAL A 242 1.79 17.39 -0.20
CA VAL A 242 1.63 18.76 0.32
C VAL A 242 0.76 19.56 -0.63
N PHE A 243 -0.20 20.30 -0.08
CA PHE A 243 -1.09 21.18 -0.82
C PHE A 243 -0.96 22.60 -0.28
N ASN A 244 -0.79 23.57 -1.17
CA ASN A 244 -0.92 24.98 -0.84
C ASN A 244 -2.39 25.31 -0.58
N ALA A 245 -2.70 25.78 0.62
CA ALA A 245 -4.06 25.99 1.09
C ALA A 245 -4.80 27.11 0.32
N GLU A 246 -4.08 28.11 -0.18
CA GLU A 246 -4.65 29.22 -0.95
C GLU A 246 -4.96 28.82 -2.40
N LYS A 247 -4.19 27.90 -2.98
CA LYS A 247 -4.32 27.48 -4.39
C LYS A 247 -5.21 26.26 -4.59
N THR A 248 -5.42 25.47 -3.55
CA THR A 248 -6.12 24.20 -3.66
C THR A 248 -7.62 24.40 -3.45
N ASP A 249 -8.42 24.11 -4.49
CA ASP A 249 -9.87 23.99 -4.33
C ASP A 249 -10.22 22.63 -3.67
N PRO A 250 -10.79 22.64 -2.44
CA PRO A 250 -11.17 21.41 -1.75
C PRO A 250 -12.19 20.57 -2.53
N PHE A 251 -13.08 21.19 -3.31
CA PHE A 251 -14.08 20.46 -4.09
C PHE A 251 -13.45 19.76 -5.30
N ALA A 252 -12.51 20.42 -5.98
CA ALA A 252 -11.73 19.80 -7.05
C ALA A 252 -10.96 18.58 -6.53
N LEU A 253 -10.34 18.69 -5.35
CA LEU A 253 -9.62 17.58 -4.73
C LEU A 253 -10.55 16.39 -4.40
N MET A 254 -11.74 16.64 -3.85
CA MET A 254 -12.75 15.60 -3.63
C MET A 254 -13.22 14.96 -4.95
N LYS A 255 -13.27 15.72 -6.05
CA LYS A 255 -13.56 15.20 -7.38
C LYS A 255 -12.46 14.30 -7.95
N GLU A 256 -11.20 14.61 -7.69
CA GLU A 256 -10.09 13.72 -8.05
C GLU A 256 -10.21 12.37 -7.32
N TRP A 257 -10.52 12.38 -6.02
CA TRP A 257 -10.70 11.16 -5.24
C TRP A 257 -11.89 10.33 -5.68
N THR A 258 -13.06 10.94 -5.88
CA THR A 258 -14.25 10.20 -6.37
C THR A 258 -14.01 9.61 -7.75
N LYS A 259 -13.38 10.35 -8.67
CA LYS A 259 -12.98 9.80 -9.99
C LYS A 259 -12.08 8.58 -9.85
N PHE A 260 -11.09 8.62 -8.96
CA PHE A 260 -10.23 7.49 -8.66
C PHE A 260 -11.03 6.31 -8.09
N PHE A 261 -11.84 6.53 -7.05
CA PHE A 261 -12.58 5.46 -6.39
C PHE A 261 -13.65 4.81 -7.28
N LEU A 262 -14.32 5.59 -8.14
CA LEU A 262 -15.27 5.06 -9.12
C LEU A 262 -14.58 4.22 -10.18
N ALA A 263 -13.42 4.66 -10.68
CA ALA A 263 -12.64 3.90 -11.66
C ALA A 263 -12.06 2.61 -11.09
N GLU A 264 -11.82 2.57 -9.78
CA GLU A 264 -11.15 1.47 -9.08
C GLU A 264 -12.07 0.57 -8.28
N ASN A 265 -13.39 0.79 -8.38
CA ASN A 265 -14.40 -0.04 -7.76
C ASN A 265 -14.47 -1.42 -8.44
N CYS A 266 -14.74 -2.47 -7.67
CA CYS A 266 -15.02 -3.81 -8.22
C CYS A 266 -16.51 -4.16 -8.29
N ASP A 267 -17.35 -3.24 -7.82
CA ASP A 267 -18.82 -3.32 -7.80
C ASP A 267 -19.40 -4.44 -6.94
N ARG A 268 -18.57 -5.11 -6.13
CA ARG A 268 -19.00 -6.26 -5.32
C ARG A 268 -19.86 -5.90 -4.11
N CYS A 269 -19.55 -4.82 -3.40
CA CYS A 269 -20.30 -4.41 -2.20
C CYS A 269 -21.04 -3.09 -2.44
N ALA A 270 -22.34 -3.08 -2.13
CA ALA A 270 -23.21 -1.92 -2.31
C ALA A 270 -22.72 -0.65 -1.58
N PRO A 271 -22.22 -0.71 -0.33
CA PRO A 271 -21.66 0.46 0.36
C PRO A 271 -20.62 1.21 -0.46
N CYS A 272 -19.66 0.48 -1.02
CA CYS A 272 -18.57 1.07 -1.78
C CYS A 272 -19.04 1.57 -3.16
N ARG A 273 -19.83 0.76 -3.88
CA ARG A 273 -20.33 1.10 -5.23
C ARG A 273 -21.27 2.29 -5.20
N GLU A 274 -22.31 2.21 -4.39
CA GLU A 274 -23.36 3.23 -4.32
C GLU A 274 -22.88 4.44 -3.50
N GLY A 275 -22.21 4.21 -2.37
CA GLY A 275 -21.80 5.31 -1.48
C GLY A 275 -20.85 6.29 -2.15
N ILE A 276 -19.85 5.81 -2.88
CA ILE A 276 -18.91 6.66 -3.63
C ILE A 276 -19.63 7.39 -4.77
N TYR A 277 -20.56 6.72 -5.46
CA TYR A 277 -21.39 7.35 -6.48
C TYR A 277 -22.24 8.50 -5.89
N ARG A 278 -22.85 8.31 -4.71
CA ARG A 278 -23.62 9.36 -4.04
C ARG A 278 -22.77 10.55 -3.61
N ILE A 279 -21.55 10.31 -3.14
CA ILE A 279 -20.60 11.39 -2.85
C ILE A 279 -20.30 12.17 -4.15
N ASP A 280 -20.01 11.48 -5.26
CA ASP A 280 -19.76 12.13 -6.55
C ASP A 280 -20.97 12.95 -7.04
N GLU A 281 -22.18 12.39 -6.93
CA GLU A 281 -23.45 13.05 -7.26
C GLU A 281 -23.65 14.35 -6.47
N MET A 282 -23.44 14.33 -5.14
CA MET A 282 -23.52 15.52 -4.28
C MET A 282 -22.52 16.60 -4.69
N LEU A 283 -21.29 16.20 -5.02
CA LEU A 283 -20.24 17.11 -5.48
C LEU A 283 -20.58 17.72 -6.85
N ASN A 284 -21.12 16.95 -7.79
CA ASN A 284 -21.53 17.46 -9.12
C ASN A 284 -22.67 18.48 -8.99
N ASN A 285 -23.65 18.17 -8.14
CA ASN A 285 -24.81 19.02 -7.91
C ASN A 285 -24.50 20.22 -7.00
N LYS A 286 -23.29 20.32 -6.44
CA LYS A 286 -22.88 21.31 -5.44
C LYS A 286 -23.84 21.37 -4.25
N LYS A 287 -24.41 20.23 -3.88
CA LYS A 287 -25.37 20.06 -2.79
C LYS A 287 -24.84 19.01 -1.82
N MET A 288 -24.01 19.44 -0.88
CA MET A 288 -23.47 18.58 0.16
C MET A 288 -24.41 18.55 1.36
N ASP A 289 -25.09 17.43 1.56
CA ASP A 289 -25.84 17.14 2.78
C ASP A 289 -24.90 16.52 3.81
N LYS A 290 -24.59 17.26 4.88
CA LYS A 290 -23.67 16.81 5.94
C LYS A 290 -24.19 15.56 6.66
N GLN A 291 -25.50 15.40 6.84
CA GLN A 291 -26.06 14.23 7.50
C GLN A 291 -25.93 13.01 6.60
N ALA A 292 -26.34 13.13 5.33
CA ALA A 292 -26.23 12.04 4.38
C ALA A 292 -24.76 11.60 4.14
N LEU A 293 -23.82 12.55 4.11
CA LEU A 293 -22.39 12.23 4.02
C LEU A 293 -21.90 11.43 5.23
N ASN A 294 -22.27 11.83 6.44
CA ASN A 294 -21.88 11.10 7.65
C ASN A 294 -22.46 9.67 7.67
N ASP A 295 -23.71 9.50 7.22
CA ASP A 295 -24.33 8.18 7.09
C ASP A 295 -23.58 7.32 6.06
N ILE A 296 -23.23 7.89 4.89
CA ILE A 296 -22.42 7.21 3.87
C ILE A 296 -21.05 6.82 4.44
N PHE A 297 -20.37 7.73 5.15
CA PHE A 297 -19.05 7.45 5.73
C PHE A 297 -19.11 6.32 6.75
N PHE A 298 -20.13 6.31 7.61
CA PHE A 298 -20.37 5.22 8.56
C PHE A 298 -20.59 3.88 7.84
N VAL A 299 -21.49 3.86 6.85
CA VAL A 299 -21.79 2.62 6.10
C VAL A 299 -20.57 2.11 5.33
N LEU A 300 -19.80 3.00 4.69
CA LEU A 300 -18.54 2.65 4.03
C LEU A 300 -17.58 1.97 5.00
N LYS A 301 -17.34 2.58 6.16
CA LYS A 301 -16.40 2.09 7.17
C LYS A 301 -16.80 0.72 7.72
N GLU A 302 -18.06 0.57 8.11
CA GLU A 302 -18.51 -0.59 8.90
C GLU A 302 -18.91 -1.79 8.02
N THR A 303 -19.28 -1.57 6.76
CA THR A 303 -19.90 -2.62 5.93
C THR A 303 -19.22 -2.88 4.58
N SER A 304 -18.16 -2.16 4.25
CA SER A 304 -17.37 -2.45 3.04
C SER A 304 -16.55 -3.74 3.21
N LEU A 305 -16.57 -4.57 2.18
CA LEU A 305 -15.89 -5.88 2.18
C LEU A 305 -14.35 -5.77 2.27
N CYS A 306 -13.78 -4.69 1.73
CA CYS A 306 -12.33 -4.56 1.60
C CYS A 306 -11.83 -3.16 1.96
N PRO A 307 -10.51 -2.99 2.15
CA PRO A 307 -9.92 -1.72 2.55
C PRO A 307 -10.21 -0.54 1.61
N LEU A 308 -10.49 -0.77 0.31
CA LEU A 308 -10.85 0.31 -0.62
C LEU A 308 -12.11 1.03 -0.15
N GLY A 309 -13.23 0.31 0.01
CA GLY A 309 -14.47 0.90 0.50
C GLY A 309 -14.36 1.33 1.96
N ALA A 310 -13.74 0.52 2.80
CA ALA A 310 -13.67 0.78 4.24
C ALA A 310 -12.87 2.03 4.61
N ASN A 311 -11.94 2.48 3.76
CA ASN A 311 -11.14 3.68 3.99
C ASN A 311 -11.40 4.82 3.01
N ALA A 312 -12.30 4.64 2.02
CA ALA A 312 -12.59 5.66 1.02
C ALA A 312 -13.11 6.97 1.63
N TYR A 313 -13.76 6.90 2.80
CA TYR A 313 -14.34 8.06 3.47
C TYR A 313 -13.30 9.00 4.13
N THR A 314 -12.16 8.45 4.57
CA THR A 314 -11.11 9.14 5.33
C THR A 314 -10.67 10.49 4.75
N PRO A 315 -10.28 10.59 3.46
CA PRO A 315 -9.85 11.86 2.87
C PRO A 315 -10.98 12.91 2.88
N PHE A 316 -12.22 12.50 2.57
CA PHE A 316 -13.38 13.40 2.55
C PHE A 316 -13.72 13.91 3.95
N GLU A 317 -13.84 12.99 4.91
CA GLU A 317 -14.21 13.32 6.28
C GLU A 317 -13.21 14.31 6.89
N THR A 318 -11.92 14.04 6.73
CA THR A 318 -10.86 14.89 7.30
C THR A 318 -10.74 16.22 6.57
N LEU A 319 -10.90 16.26 5.23
CA LEU A 319 -10.91 17.52 4.48
C LEU A 319 -12.10 18.39 4.87
N ILE A 320 -13.31 17.82 4.89
CA ILE A 320 -14.53 18.57 5.23
C ILE A 320 -14.40 19.13 6.65
N LYS A 321 -14.03 18.30 7.63
CA LYS A 321 -13.92 18.76 9.03
C LYS A 321 -12.86 19.83 9.25
N LYS A 322 -11.76 19.81 8.48
CA LYS A 322 -10.57 20.64 8.76
C LYS A 322 -10.46 21.87 7.85
N ILE A 323 -10.93 21.78 6.60
CA ILE A 323 -10.74 22.81 5.58
C ILE A 323 -12.08 23.46 5.19
N ILE A 324 -13.13 22.67 4.97
CA ILE A 324 -14.43 23.16 4.50
C ILE A 324 -15.33 23.47 5.71
N LYS A 325 -15.22 24.68 6.26
CA LYS A 325 -16.09 25.16 7.34
C LYS A 325 -17.57 25.17 6.91
#